data_AF-A0A9Q0VX40-F1
#
_entry.id   AF-A0A9Q0VX40-F1
#
_cell.length_a   1.000
_cell.length_b   1.000
_cell.length_c   1.000
_cell.angle_alpha   90.00
_cell.angle_beta   90.00
_cell.angle_gamma   90.00
#
_symmetry.space_group_name_H-M   'P 1'
#
loop_
_entity.id
_entity.type
_entity.pdbx_description
1 polymer ?
#
loop_
_entity_poly.entity_id
_entity_poly.type
_entity_poly.pdbx_seq_one_letter_code
_entity_poly.pdbx_strand_id
1 'polypeptide(L)'
;MSRLFCSMLCSDPKLDSHRFMDILDEAVSAGEVERTKAYQKWAKRVSETKPPANPLKRRVKSKKEPEADLFAIISERQSKRKNQVNSLLSSLESKYGGSNSSSEPTEEEFEAIQKKIESRRKGLQEVEAKVT
;
A
#
# COMPACT_ATOMS: atom_id res chain seq x y z
N MET A 1 -26.78 5.99 14.18
CA MET A 1 -25.40 6.37 13.86
C MET A 1 -24.61 5.36 13.02
N SER A 2 -25.09 4.14 12.72
CA SER A 2 -24.28 3.15 11.98
C SER A 2 -23.98 3.53 10.52
N ARG A 3 -24.91 4.19 9.82
CA ARG A 3 -24.72 4.63 8.42
C ARG A 3 -23.59 5.64 8.23
N LEU A 4 -23.24 6.42 9.25
CA LEU A 4 -22.14 7.41 9.18
C LEU A 4 -20.78 6.74 8.95
N PHE A 5 -20.58 5.55 9.52
CA PHE A 5 -19.37 4.77 9.33
C PHE A 5 -19.31 4.13 7.94
N CYS A 6 -20.45 3.98 7.24
CA CYS A 6 -20.45 3.46 5.88
C CYS A 6 -20.02 4.51 4.85
N SER A 7 -20.17 5.81 5.16
CA SER A 7 -19.75 6.89 4.26
C SER A 7 -18.28 7.27 4.39
N MET A 8 -17.64 6.98 5.53
CA MET A 8 -16.25 7.32 5.76
C MET A 8 -15.34 6.12 5.53
N LEU A 9 -14.48 6.21 4.51
CA LEU A 9 -13.55 5.15 4.14
C LEU A 9 -12.69 4.76 5.35
N CYS A 10 -12.51 3.45 5.54
CA CYS A 10 -11.68 2.88 6.61
C CYS A 10 -12.13 3.21 8.04
N SER A 11 -13.40 3.57 8.26
CA SER A 11 -13.93 3.76 9.61
C SER A 11 -14.58 2.48 10.15
N ASP A 12 -14.22 2.11 11.38
CA ASP A 12 -14.75 0.94 12.09
C ASP A 12 -15.61 1.39 13.28
N PRO A 13 -16.92 1.05 13.31
CA PRO A 13 -17.82 1.47 14.40
C PRO A 13 -17.38 1.08 15.81
N LYS A 14 -16.53 0.05 15.94
CA LYS A 14 -16.03 -0.45 17.23
C LYS A 14 -14.75 0.24 17.70
N LEU A 15 -13.99 0.82 16.77
CA LEU A 15 -12.69 1.45 17.05
C LEU A 15 -12.82 2.97 17.05
N ASP A 16 -13.56 3.50 16.07
CA ASP A 16 -13.64 4.94 15.84
C ASP A 16 -14.81 5.60 16.56
N SER A 17 -15.72 4.85 17.19
CA SER A 17 -16.86 5.41 17.93
C SER A 17 -16.45 6.46 18.96
N HIS A 18 -15.39 6.19 19.73
CA HIS A 18 -14.88 7.15 20.72
C HIS A 18 -14.28 8.38 20.05
N ARG A 19 -13.51 8.21 18.95
CA ARG A 19 -12.95 9.34 18.21
C ARG A 19 -14.03 10.27 17.67
N PHE A 20 -15.09 9.70 17.10
CA PHE A 20 -16.22 10.50 16.62
C PHE A 20 -17.00 11.15 17.76
N MET A 21 -17.07 10.51 18.93
CA MET A 21 -17.69 11.13 20.10
C MET A 21 -16.92 12.38 20.53
N ASP A 22 -15.60 12.29 20.65
CA ASP A 22 -14.75 13.42 21.05
C ASP A 22 -14.86 14.59 20.06
N ILE A 23 -14.79 14.31 18.75
CA ILE A 23 -14.92 15.33 17.69
C ILE A 23 -16.29 16.02 17.74
N LEU A 24 -17.36 15.24 17.94
CA LEU A 24 -18.71 15.78 18.00
C LEU A 24 -18.94 16.57 19.29
N ASP A 25 -18.39 16.13 20.42
CA ASP A 25 -18.45 16.89 21.67
C ASP A 25 -17.65 18.19 21.60
N GLU A 26 -16.50 18.19 20.92
CA GLU A 26 -15.72 19.39 20.62
C GLU A 26 -16.53 20.38 19.79
N ALA A 27 -17.07 19.95 18.65
CA ALA A 27 -17.90 20.80 17.77
C ALA A 27 -19.16 21.35 18.47
N VAL A 28 -19.77 20.55 19.34
CA VAL A 28 -20.90 20.99 20.16
C VAL A 28 -20.47 22.02 21.21
N SER A 29 -19.30 21.84 21.83
CA SER A 29 -18.77 22.80 22.82
C SER A 29 -18.33 24.12 22.18
N ALA A 30 -17.85 24.06 20.94
CA ALA A 30 -17.59 25.22 20.10
C ALA A 30 -18.88 25.91 19.61
N GLY A 31 -20.03 25.25 19.75
CA GLY A 31 -21.33 25.78 19.32
C GLY A 31 -21.58 25.69 17.81
N GLU A 32 -20.77 24.93 17.07
CA GLU A 32 -20.93 24.74 15.62
C GLU A 32 -22.10 23.80 15.29
N VAL A 33 -22.42 22.86 16.19
CA VAL A 33 -23.43 21.84 15.97
C VAL A 33 -24.31 21.65 17.20
N GLU A 34 -25.62 21.56 16.98
CA GLU A 34 -26.62 21.31 18.03
C GLU A 34 -26.66 19.85 18.50
N ARG A 35 -26.84 19.64 19.81
CA ARG A 35 -26.98 18.29 20.37
C ARG A 35 -28.31 17.66 19.98
N THR A 36 -28.26 16.69 19.08
CA THR A 36 -29.47 15.92 18.70
C THR A 36 -29.78 14.79 19.69
N LYS A 37 -31.08 14.46 19.84
CA LYS A 37 -31.53 13.33 20.67
C LYS A 37 -30.93 11.98 20.22
N ALA A 38 -30.69 11.83 18.91
CA ALA A 38 -30.06 10.64 18.35
C ALA A 38 -28.60 10.53 18.78
N TYR A 39 -27.86 11.64 18.79
CA TYR A 39 -26.48 11.71 19.28
C TYR A 39 -26.41 11.35 20.77
N GLN A 40 -27.25 11.95 21.62
CA GLN A 40 -27.26 11.66 23.06
C GLN A 40 -27.47 10.17 23.38
N LYS A 41 -28.39 9.51 22.66
CA LYS A 41 -28.62 8.06 22.82
C LYS A 41 -27.42 7.23 22.39
N TRP A 42 -26.71 7.67 21.34
CA TRP A 42 -25.53 6.97 20.84
C TRP A 42 -24.31 7.19 21.75
N ALA A 43 -24.06 8.43 22.18
CA ALA A 43 -22.95 8.78 23.07
C ALA A 43 -23.00 7.98 24.39
N LYS A 44 -24.19 7.80 24.97
CA LYS A 44 -24.38 6.92 26.15
C LYS A 44 -23.89 5.50 25.90
N ARG A 45 -24.31 4.88 24.78
CA ARG A 45 -23.88 3.52 24.40
C ARG A 45 -22.37 3.42 24.11
N VAL A 46 -21.77 4.48 23.57
CA VAL A 46 -20.33 4.53 23.33
C VAL A 46 -19.57 4.65 24.64
N SER A 47 -20.02 5.47 25.58
CA SER A 47 -19.40 5.62 26.91
C SER A 47 -19.42 4.34 27.76
N GLU A 48 -20.43 3.47 27.57
CA GLU A 48 -20.50 2.15 28.20
C GLU A 48 -19.48 1.16 27.62
N THR A 49 -19.03 1.38 26.38
CA THR A 49 -18.02 0.54 25.74
C THR A 49 -16.64 0.96 26.23
N LYS A 50 -15.80 0.01 26.63
CA LYS A 50 -14.42 0.33 27.03
C LYS A 50 -13.68 0.95 25.84
N PRO A 51 -13.07 2.15 26.01
CA PRO A 51 -12.25 2.75 24.96
C PRO A 51 -11.16 1.77 24.53
N PRO A 52 -10.92 1.60 23.23
CA PRO A 52 -9.80 0.79 22.78
C PRO A 52 -8.51 1.40 23.35
N ALA A 53 -7.84 0.65 24.24
CA ALA A 53 -6.65 1.11 24.97
C ALA A 53 -5.49 1.56 24.07
N ASN A 54 -5.57 1.27 22.77
CA ASN A 54 -4.74 1.91 21.77
C ASN A 54 -5.47 1.95 20.41
N PRO A 55 -5.89 3.13 19.93
CA PRO A 55 -6.67 3.26 18.69
C PRO A 55 -5.84 2.92 17.43
N LEU A 56 -4.51 2.95 17.51
CA LEU A 56 -3.61 2.64 16.39
C LEU A 56 -3.10 1.19 16.40
N LYS A 57 -3.27 0.46 17.51
CA LYS A 57 -2.95 -0.97 17.52
C LYS A 57 -4.03 -1.69 16.73
N ARG A 58 -3.71 -2.02 15.46
CA ARG A 58 -4.44 -3.04 14.71
C ARG A 58 -4.64 -4.24 15.63
N ARG A 59 -5.88 -4.74 15.73
CA ARG A 59 -6.16 -6.03 16.37
C ARG A 59 -5.32 -7.09 15.67
N VAL A 60 -4.13 -7.35 16.21
CA VAL A 60 -3.29 -8.44 15.75
C VAL A 60 -4.07 -9.70 16.10
N LYS A 61 -4.57 -10.41 15.08
CA LYS A 61 -5.03 -11.79 15.28
C LYS A 61 -3.87 -12.50 15.96
N SER A 62 -4.08 -12.99 17.18
CA SER A 62 -3.06 -13.69 17.94
C SER A 62 -2.58 -14.90 17.14
N LYS A 63 -1.44 -14.73 16.44
CA LYS A 63 -0.53 -15.82 16.13
C LYS A 63 0.75 -15.49 16.88
N LYS A 64 0.87 -16.10 18.07
CA LYS A 64 2.17 -16.43 18.61
C LYS A 64 2.81 -17.36 17.57
N GLU A 65 3.89 -16.93 16.95
CA GLU A 65 5.07 -17.75 16.65
C GLU A 65 6.29 -16.80 16.62
N PRO A 66 7.46 -17.25 17.11
CA PRO A 66 8.61 -16.40 17.40
C PRO A 66 9.34 -15.99 16.11
N GLU A 67 10.24 -15.02 16.21
CA GLU A 67 11.01 -14.40 15.11
C GLU A 67 11.68 -15.38 14.13
N ALA A 68 11.89 -16.64 14.53
CA ALA A 68 12.31 -17.74 13.65
C ALA A 68 11.34 -17.96 12.45
N ASP A 69 10.04 -17.75 12.63
CA ASP A 69 9.03 -17.87 11.57
C ASP A 69 9.15 -16.73 10.54
N LEU A 70 9.44 -15.50 10.98
CA LEU A 70 9.66 -14.37 10.06
C LEU A 70 10.91 -14.58 9.20
N PHE A 71 12.01 -15.03 9.80
CA PHE A 71 13.22 -15.36 9.06
C PHE A 71 12.99 -16.49 8.05
N ALA A 72 12.24 -17.52 8.42
CA ALA A 72 11.85 -18.61 7.53
C ALA A 72 11.00 -18.10 6.36
N ILE A 73 9.98 -17.27 6.62
CA ILE A 73 9.11 -16.68 5.58
C ILE A 73 9.92 -15.79 4.62
N ILE A 74 10.87 -14.98 5.14
CA ILE A 74 11.72 -14.14 4.29
C ILE A 74 12.64 -15.00 3.42
N SER A 75 13.23 -16.03 4.00
CA SER A 75 14.11 -16.98 3.30
C SER A 75 13.36 -17.73 2.19
N GLU A 76 12.14 -18.19 2.45
CA GLU A 76 11.26 -18.83 1.47
C GLU A 76 10.92 -17.88 0.29
N ARG A 77 10.60 -16.62 0.60
CA ARG A 77 10.33 -15.62 -0.46
C ARG A 77 11.57 -15.29 -1.28
N GLN A 78 12.75 -15.28 -0.66
CA GLN A 78 14.01 -15.07 -1.36
C GLN A 78 14.35 -16.25 -2.27
N SER A 79 14.21 -17.49 -1.81
CA SER A 79 14.48 -18.69 -2.62
C SER A 79 13.50 -18.80 -3.80
N LYS A 80 12.21 -18.51 -3.58
CA LYS A 80 11.21 -18.48 -4.65
C LYS A 80 11.54 -17.44 -5.73
N ARG A 81 11.96 -16.23 -5.32
CA ARG A 81 12.42 -15.19 -6.27
C ARG A 81 13.67 -15.62 -7.02
N LYS A 82 14.65 -16.22 -6.33
CA LYS A 82 15.89 -16.71 -6.96
C LYS A 82 15.59 -17.72 -8.07
N ASN A 83 14.68 -18.67 -7.85
CA ASN A 83 14.31 -19.66 -8.86
C ASN A 83 13.65 -19.02 -10.09
N GLN A 84 12.77 -18.03 -9.87
CA GLN A 84 12.13 -17.29 -10.97
C GLN A 84 13.15 -16.46 -11.77
N VAL A 85 14.05 -15.74 -11.08
CA VAL A 85 15.08 -14.93 -11.72
C VAL A 85 16.09 -15.81 -12.46
N ASN A 86 16.52 -16.93 -11.89
CA ASN A 86 17.42 -17.87 -12.56
C ASN A 86 16.80 -18.45 -13.83
N SER A 87 15.51 -18.79 -13.83
CA SER A 87 14.83 -19.26 -15.04
C SER A 87 14.79 -18.19 -16.15
N LEU A 88 14.55 -16.93 -15.78
CA LEU A 88 14.60 -15.81 -16.73
C LEU A 88 16.02 -15.56 -17.25
N LEU A 89 17.03 -15.57 -16.36
CA LEU A 89 18.42 -15.41 -16.72
C LEU A 89 18.91 -16.54 -17.61
N SER A 90 18.59 -17.80 -17.31
CA SER A 90 18.93 -18.93 -18.18
C SER A 90 18.23 -18.86 -19.53
N SER A 91 17.02 -18.32 -19.61
CA SER A 91 16.36 -18.08 -20.92
C SER A 91 17.05 -16.97 -21.71
N LEU A 92 17.48 -15.89 -21.05
CA LEU A 92 18.28 -14.82 -21.66
C LEU A 92 19.65 -15.35 -22.11
N GLU A 93 20.36 -16.06 -21.24
CA GLU A 93 21.65 -16.67 -21.54
C GLU A 93 21.54 -17.74 -22.63
N SER A 94 20.45 -18.50 -22.68
CA SER A 94 20.22 -19.43 -23.80
C SER A 94 19.96 -18.70 -25.12
N LYS A 95 19.29 -17.54 -25.09
CA LYS A 95 18.99 -16.75 -26.29
C LYS A 95 20.18 -15.93 -26.78
N TYR A 96 21.04 -15.46 -25.86
CA TYR A 96 22.06 -14.45 -26.14
C TYR A 96 23.47 -14.82 -25.64
N GLY A 97 23.61 -15.83 -24.78
CA GLY A 97 24.87 -16.27 -24.16
C GLY A 97 25.43 -17.59 -24.73
N GLY A 98 24.80 -18.18 -25.75
CA GLY A 98 25.36 -19.30 -26.49
C GLY A 98 26.52 -18.84 -27.38
N SER A 99 27.59 -19.63 -27.45
CA SER A 99 28.85 -19.42 -28.18
C SER A 99 28.73 -19.31 -29.71
N ASN A 100 27.63 -18.81 -30.23
CA ASN A 100 27.56 -18.34 -31.59
C ASN A 100 28.15 -16.93 -31.61
N SER A 101 29.18 -16.78 -32.42
CA SER A 101 29.80 -15.54 -32.89
C SER A 101 28.78 -14.53 -33.42
N SER A 102 27.94 -13.97 -32.55
CA SER A 102 27.39 -12.66 -32.80
C SER A 102 28.56 -11.71 -32.61
N SER A 103 29.05 -11.21 -33.74
CA SER A 103 29.81 -9.97 -33.80
C SER A 103 29.25 -9.03 -32.73
N GLU A 104 30.13 -8.34 -32.01
CA GLU A 104 29.72 -7.15 -31.26
C GLU A 104 28.74 -6.35 -32.15
N PRO A 105 27.59 -5.89 -31.61
CA PRO A 105 26.64 -5.11 -32.37
C PRO A 105 27.42 -4.01 -33.08
N THR A 106 27.23 -3.89 -34.39
CA THR A 106 27.93 -2.86 -35.17
C THR A 106 27.63 -1.51 -34.51
N GLU A 107 28.60 -0.60 -34.40
CA GLU A 107 28.45 0.69 -33.69
C GLU A 107 27.15 1.42 -34.11
N GLU A 108 26.81 1.34 -35.40
CA GLU A 108 25.59 1.91 -35.97
C GLU A 108 24.28 1.31 -35.41
N GLU A 109 24.24 0.00 -35.16
CA GLU A 109 23.09 -0.67 -34.55
C GLU A 109 22.95 -0.29 -33.08
N PHE A 110 24.08 -0.09 -32.39
CA PHE A 110 24.10 0.32 -30.99
C PHE A 110 23.63 1.78 -30.81
N GLU A 111 24.13 2.69 -31.65
CA GLU A 111 23.67 4.08 -31.70
C GLU A 111 22.18 4.19 -32.03
N ALA A 112 21.68 3.38 -32.98
CA ALA A 112 20.26 3.35 -33.33
C ALA A 112 19.39 2.92 -32.14
N ILE A 113 19.84 1.93 -31.37
CA ILE A 113 19.15 1.47 -30.15
C ILE A 113 19.18 2.57 -29.07
N GLN A 114 20.32 3.22 -28.84
CA GLN A 114 20.43 4.33 -27.88
C GLN A 114 19.47 5.49 -28.25
N LYS A 115 19.49 5.95 -29.50
CA LYS A 115 18.57 7.01 -29.98
C LYS A 115 17.11 6.62 -29.82
N LYS A 116 16.77 5.34 -30.04
CA LYS A 116 15.41 4.83 -29.86
C LYS A 116 14.97 4.84 -28.39
N ILE A 117 15.88 4.57 -27.46
CA ILE A 117 15.60 4.62 -26.02
C ILE A 117 15.47 6.07 -25.56
N GLU A 118 16.37 6.95 -26.00
CA GLU A 118 16.33 8.38 -25.65
C GLU A 118 15.09 9.09 -26.18
N SER A 119 14.66 8.80 -27.42
CA SER A 119 13.43 9.35 -27.98
C SER A 119 12.19 8.90 -27.21
N ARG A 120 12.11 7.63 -26.77
CA ARG A 120 11.04 7.15 -25.89
C ARG A 120 11.04 7.85 -24.53
N ARG A 121 12.22 8.08 -23.95
CA ARG A 121 12.38 8.76 -22.66
C ARG A 121 11.95 10.23 -22.73
N LYS A 122 12.32 10.93 -23.82
CA LYS A 122 11.87 12.30 -24.08
C LYS A 122 10.36 12.38 -24.30
N GLY A 123 9.78 11.43 -25.04
CA GLY A 123 8.33 11.35 -25.22
C GLY A 123 7.57 11.14 -23.91
N LEU A 124 8.07 10.28 -23.01
CA LEU A 124 7.49 10.09 -21.68
C LEU A 124 7.56 11.35 -20.81
N GLN A 125 8.68 12.09 -20.85
CA GLN A 125 8.83 13.36 -20.14
C GLN A 125 7.92 14.47 -20.72
N GLU A 126 7.73 14.50 -22.03
CA GLU A 126 6.83 15.48 -22.67
C GLU A 126 5.35 15.20 -22.35
N VAL A 127 4.97 13.93 -22.22
CA VAL A 127 3.63 13.54 -21.80
C VAL A 127 3.38 13.87 -20.33
N GLU A 128 4.37 13.67 -19.44
CA GLU A 128 4.28 14.12 -18.04
C GLU A 128 4.17 15.65 -17.93
N ALA A 129 4.90 16.41 -18.74
CA ALA A 129 4.88 17.87 -18.73
C ALA A 129 3.58 18.50 -19.27
N LYS A 130 2.82 17.79 -20.11
CA LYS A 130 1.52 18.24 -20.64
C LYS A 130 0.33 17.90 -19.74
N VAL A 131 0.53 17.03 -18.76
CA VAL A 131 -0.51 16.58 -17.81
C VAL A 131 -0.47 17.39 -16.50
N THR A 132 0.54 18.26 -16.33
CA THR A 132 0.67 19.21 -15.21
C THR A 132 0.28 20.61 -15.65
#